data_AF-A0A8T4BYP0-F1
#
_entry.id   AF-A0A8T4BYP0-F1
#
_cell.length_a   1.000
_cell.length_b   1.000
_cell.length_c   1.000
_cell.angle_alpha   90.00
_cell.angle_beta   90.00
_cell.angle_gamma   90.00
#
_symmetry.space_group_name_H-M   'P 1'
#
loop_
_entity.id
_entity.type
_entity.pdbx_description
1 polymer ?
#
loop_
_entity_poly.entity_id
_entity_poly.type
_entity_poly.pdbx_seq_one_letter_code
_entity_poly.pdbx_strand_id
1 'polypeptide(L)'
;MRFVIWAVIVVIIAIALALLLLPTPIDDLVITSCSADSDCIAARADCCGCSYGGKAKAINKEYSGYWDGKVGSCMCPAVISNHISCLSDAKCVNSKCQLVPNPELVCDSGLLFDCRDRSGDIEINGISCEEVKKMCETSSGA
;
A
#
# COMPACT_ATOMS: atom_id res chain seq x y z
N MET A 1 -22.56 -48.44 -23.08
CA MET A 1 -21.35 -47.97 -22.38
C MET A 1 -20.60 -46.85 -23.09
N ARG A 2 -20.35 -46.90 -24.42
CA ARG A 2 -19.60 -45.85 -25.14
C ARG A 2 -20.19 -44.43 -25.06
N PHE A 3 -21.52 -44.28 -25.10
CA PHE A 3 -22.18 -42.97 -24.99
C PHE A 3 -21.99 -42.29 -23.63
N VAL A 4 -21.94 -43.07 -22.55
CA VAL A 4 -21.74 -42.54 -21.19
C VAL A 4 -20.34 -41.97 -21.04
N ILE A 5 -19.34 -42.64 -21.61
CA ILE A 5 -17.94 -42.18 -21.58
C ILE A 5 -17.79 -40.84 -22.30
N TRP A 6 -18.39 -40.69 -23.49
CA TRP A 6 -18.35 -39.43 -24.24
C TRP A 6 -19.04 -38.28 -23.50
N ALA A 7 -20.19 -38.53 -22.86
CA ALA A 7 -20.89 -37.51 -22.09
C ALA A 7 -20.04 -37.01 -20.90
N VAL A 8 -19.37 -37.91 -20.18
CA VAL A 8 -18.47 -37.55 -19.06
C VAL A 8 -17.28 -36.71 -19.56
N ILE A 9 -16.66 -37.09 -20.69
CA ILE A 9 -15.54 -36.34 -21.26
C ILE A 9 -15.97 -34.90 -21.61
N VAL A 10 -17.12 -34.72 -22.25
CA VAL A 10 -17.63 -33.38 -22.62
C VAL A 10 -17.89 -32.52 -21.39
N VAL A 11 -18.47 -33.09 -20.33
CA VAL A 11 -18.71 -32.36 -19.08
C VAL A 11 -17.39 -31.96 -18.40
N ILE A 12 -16.40 -32.85 -18.35
CA ILE A 12 -15.07 -32.52 -17.79
C ILE A 12 -14.40 -31.41 -18.60
N ILE A 13 -14.45 -31.46 -19.94
CA ILE A 13 -13.90 -30.41 -20.80
C ILE A 13 -14.61 -29.08 -20.56
N ALA A 14 -15.94 -29.08 -20.46
CA ALA A 14 -16.71 -27.86 -20.19
C ALA A 14 -16.38 -27.25 -18.82
N ILE A 15 -16.22 -28.06 -17.78
CA ILE A 15 -15.82 -27.60 -16.44
C ILE A 15 -14.38 -27.08 -16.47
N ALA A 16 -13.44 -27.78 -17.11
CA ALA A 16 -12.06 -27.34 -17.24
C ALA A 16 -11.97 -26.01 -18.01
N LEU A 17 -12.74 -25.85 -19.09
CA LEU A 17 -12.80 -24.61 -19.85
C LEU A 17 -13.41 -23.47 -19.02
N ALA A 18 -14.46 -23.74 -18.23
CA ALA A 18 -15.04 -22.75 -17.32
C ALA A 18 -14.05 -22.33 -16.22
N LEU A 19 -13.26 -23.26 -15.67
CA LEU A 19 -12.22 -22.96 -14.68
C LEU A 19 -11.08 -22.12 -15.28
N LEU A 20 -10.74 -22.31 -16.56
CA LEU A 20 -9.76 -21.49 -17.28
C LEU A 20 -10.24 -20.05 -17.54
N LEU A 21 -11.54 -19.79 -17.45
CA LEU A 21 -12.13 -18.46 -17.61
C LEU A 21 -12.25 -17.68 -16.29
N LEU A 22 -11.91 -18.29 -15.15
CA LEU A 22 -11.94 -17.58 -13.88
C LEU A 22 -10.73 -16.64 -13.75
N PRO A 23 -10.94 -15.38 -13.33
CA PRO A 23 -9.82 -14.49 -13.01
C PRO A 23 -9.03 -15.11 -11.84
N THR A 24 -7.74 -15.34 -12.07
CA THR A 24 -6.84 -15.81 -11.01
C THR A 24 -6.68 -14.72 -9.95
N PRO A 25 -6.59 -15.07 -8.66
CA PRO A 25 -6.26 -14.09 -7.64
C PRO A 25 -4.92 -13.45 -7.98
N ILE A 26 -4.89 -12.13 -8.10
CA ILE A 26 -3.65 -11.37 -8.29
C ILE A 26 -2.88 -11.43 -6.97
N ASP A 27 -1.64 -11.93 -7.02
CA ASP A 27 -0.75 -11.99 -5.86
C ASP A 27 -0.37 -10.55 -5.42
N ASP A 28 -0.39 -10.28 -4.12
CA ASP A 28 0.03 -8.98 -3.55
C ASP A 28 1.49 -8.64 -3.93
N LEU A 29 2.33 -9.65 -4.20
CA LEU A 29 3.69 -9.44 -4.71
C LEU A 29 3.69 -8.77 -6.09
N VAL A 30 2.74 -9.12 -6.96
CA VAL A 30 2.63 -8.55 -8.31
C VAL A 30 2.19 -7.09 -8.23
N ILE A 31 1.21 -6.81 -7.37
CA ILE A 31 0.66 -5.46 -7.16
C ILE A 31 1.74 -4.50 -6.62
N THR A 32 2.71 -5.02 -5.88
CA THR A 32 3.80 -4.22 -5.31
C THR A 32 5.09 -4.29 -6.10
N SER A 33 5.15 -4.99 -7.24
CA SER A 33 6.38 -5.10 -8.04
C SER A 33 6.68 -3.82 -8.84
N CYS A 34 7.95 -3.47 -9.03
CA CYS A 34 8.34 -2.29 -9.82
C CYS A 34 9.72 -2.46 -10.47
N SER A 35 9.97 -1.67 -11.51
CA SER A 35 11.29 -1.55 -12.15
C SER A 35 11.93 -0.19 -11.90
N ALA A 36 11.12 0.87 -11.73
CA ALA A 36 11.57 2.23 -11.44
C ALA A 36 10.64 2.93 -10.44
N ASP A 37 11.12 3.99 -9.80
CA ASP A 37 10.32 4.84 -8.90
C ASP A 37 9.03 5.34 -9.55
N SER A 38 9.08 5.65 -10.85
CA SER A 38 7.94 6.12 -11.63
C SER A 38 6.82 5.10 -11.78
N ASP A 39 7.06 3.83 -11.44
CA ASP A 39 6.05 2.77 -11.47
C ASP A 39 5.23 2.77 -10.18
N CYS A 40 5.75 3.36 -9.11
CA CYS A 40 5.14 3.33 -7.79
C CYS A 40 4.31 4.57 -7.52
N ILE A 41 3.14 4.37 -6.91
CA ILE A 41 2.27 5.44 -6.41
C ILE A 41 1.89 5.16 -4.96
N ALA A 42 1.62 6.22 -4.20
CA ALA A 42 1.00 6.12 -2.90
C ALA A 42 -0.52 6.00 -3.09
N ALA A 43 -1.06 4.82 -2.82
CA ALA A 43 -2.49 4.54 -2.82
C ALA A 43 -3.01 4.47 -1.37
N ARG A 44 -4.33 4.51 -1.19
CA ARG A 44 -4.96 4.31 0.13
C ARG A 44 -4.72 2.88 0.62
N ALA A 45 -4.21 2.70 1.83
CA ALA A 45 -3.98 1.37 2.40
C ALA A 45 -5.29 0.73 2.87
N ASP A 46 -6.23 1.58 3.27
CA ASP A 46 -7.55 1.21 3.77
C ASP A 46 -8.63 2.02 3.03
N CYS A 47 -9.90 1.83 3.39
CA CYS A 47 -11.00 2.48 2.69
C CYS A 47 -10.95 4.02 2.83
N CYS A 48 -10.23 4.54 3.83
CA CYS A 48 -9.91 5.94 4.01
C CYS A 48 -8.51 6.26 3.47
N GLY A 49 -8.40 7.38 2.74
CA GLY A 49 -7.10 7.89 2.31
C GLY A 49 -6.45 8.77 3.38
N CYS A 50 -5.24 9.24 3.12
CA CYS A 50 -4.52 10.17 3.98
C CYS A 50 -5.27 11.49 4.24
N SER A 51 -6.09 11.95 3.31
CA SER A 51 -6.93 13.15 3.48
C SER A 51 -8.15 12.94 4.40
N TYR A 52 -8.38 11.69 4.85
CA TYR A 52 -9.55 11.31 5.63
C TYR A 52 -9.20 10.39 6.80
N GLY A 53 -8.05 10.63 7.45
CA GLY A 53 -7.62 9.93 8.65
C GLY A 53 -7.16 8.48 8.43
N GLY A 54 -7.06 8.03 7.18
CA GLY A 54 -6.59 6.69 6.82
C GLY A 54 -5.07 6.62 6.68
N LYS A 55 -4.62 5.57 6.00
CA LYS A 55 -3.19 5.32 5.74
C LYS A 55 -2.91 5.24 4.24
N ALA A 56 -1.65 5.38 3.85
CA ALA A 56 -1.19 5.06 2.50
C ALA A 56 -0.43 3.73 2.44
N LYS A 57 -0.38 3.15 1.24
CA LYS A 57 0.41 2.00 0.83
C LYS A 57 1.01 2.26 -0.55
N ALA A 58 2.27 1.88 -0.75
CA ALA A 58 2.88 1.93 -2.07
C ALA A 58 2.43 0.73 -2.91
N ILE A 59 1.98 1.00 -4.13
CA ILE A 59 1.60 -0.02 -5.13
C ILE A 59 2.16 0.38 -6.49
N ASN A 60 2.21 -0.59 -7.41
CA ASN A 60 2.46 -0.29 -8.82
C ASN A 60 1.22 0.36 -9.43
N LYS A 61 1.42 1.48 -10.13
CA LYS A 61 0.36 2.30 -10.73
C LYS A 61 -0.51 1.56 -11.75
N GLU A 62 0.03 0.53 -12.40
CA GLU A 62 -0.72 -0.32 -13.35
C GLU A 62 -1.88 -1.06 -12.65
N TYR A 63 -1.75 -1.31 -11.34
CA TYR A 63 -2.76 -1.99 -10.53
C TYR A 63 -3.62 -1.03 -9.71
N SER A 64 -3.55 0.29 -9.94
CA SER A 64 -4.35 1.30 -9.22
C SER A 64 -5.85 0.99 -9.24
N GLY A 65 -6.43 0.71 -10.41
CA GLY A 65 -7.86 0.39 -10.53
C GLY A 65 -8.27 -0.91 -9.82
N TYR A 66 -7.41 -1.94 -9.87
CA TYR A 66 -7.64 -3.19 -9.12
C TYR A 66 -7.62 -2.91 -7.61
N TRP A 67 -6.62 -2.15 -7.16
CA TRP A 67 -6.46 -1.81 -5.75
C TRP A 67 -7.64 -0.99 -5.24
N ASP A 68 -8.08 0.03 -5.97
CA ASP A 68 -9.23 0.86 -5.59
C ASP A 68 -10.51 0.04 -5.43
N GLY A 69 -10.73 -0.96 -6.29
CA GLY A 69 -11.82 -1.92 -6.15
C GLY A 69 -11.69 -2.80 -4.90
N LYS A 70 -10.46 -3.18 -4.51
CA LYS A 70 -10.16 -4.02 -3.34
C LYS A 70 -10.41 -3.29 -2.02
N VAL A 71 -10.06 -2.00 -1.91
CA VAL A 71 -10.20 -1.25 -0.63
C VAL A 71 -11.64 -0.81 -0.34
N GLY A 72 -12.50 -0.75 -1.35
CA GLY A 72 -13.93 -0.45 -1.20
C GLY A 72 -14.24 0.99 -0.77
N SER A 73 -15.49 1.27 -0.42
CA SER A 73 -15.96 2.59 0.04
C SER A 73 -16.44 2.52 1.48
N CYS A 74 -16.12 3.53 2.29
CA CYS A 74 -16.60 3.65 3.67
C CYS A 74 -16.79 5.12 4.08
N MET A 75 -17.42 5.35 5.24
CA MET A 75 -17.50 6.69 5.84
C MET A 75 -16.19 6.98 6.57
N CYS A 76 -15.55 8.11 6.22
CA CYS A 76 -14.27 8.50 6.79
C CYS A 76 -14.38 9.83 7.55
N PRO A 77 -13.57 10.03 8.60
CA PRO A 77 -13.49 11.31 9.28
C PRO A 77 -12.89 12.38 8.36
N ALA A 78 -13.35 13.63 8.52
CA ALA A 78 -12.83 14.78 7.76
C ALA A 78 -11.56 15.37 8.41
N VAL A 79 -10.55 14.52 8.63
CA VAL A 79 -9.26 14.91 9.22
C VAL A 79 -8.11 14.43 8.35
N ILE A 80 -7.04 15.21 8.26
CA ILE A 80 -5.81 14.78 7.58
C ILE A 80 -5.06 13.82 8.51
N SER A 81 -4.58 12.72 7.96
CA SER A 81 -3.81 11.72 8.68
C SER A 81 -2.35 12.14 8.79
N ASN A 82 -1.82 12.13 10.01
CA ASN A 82 -0.39 12.28 10.29
C ASN A 82 0.32 10.93 10.38
N HIS A 83 -0.27 9.85 9.84
CA HIS A 83 0.38 8.54 9.81
C HIS A 83 1.67 8.61 8.97
N ILE A 84 2.75 7.92 9.38
CA ILE A 84 4.04 8.02 8.67
C ILE A 84 3.92 7.68 7.19
N SER A 85 3.08 6.70 6.86
CA SER A 85 2.82 6.31 5.46
C SER A 85 2.23 7.44 4.60
N CYS A 86 1.52 8.39 5.20
CA CYS A 86 0.97 9.57 4.53
C CYS A 86 1.98 10.70 4.34
N LEU A 87 3.12 10.62 5.03
CA LEU A 87 4.25 11.52 4.94
C LEU A 87 5.44 10.84 4.24
N SER A 88 5.15 9.81 3.44
CA SER A 88 6.12 9.03 2.70
C SER A 88 5.89 9.13 1.20
N ASP A 89 6.98 9.09 0.44
CA ASP A 89 6.96 8.95 -1.00
C ASP A 89 6.98 7.48 -1.41
N ALA A 90 6.25 7.14 -2.47
CA ALA A 90 6.31 5.79 -3.06
C ALA A 90 7.57 5.65 -3.92
N LYS A 91 8.41 4.67 -3.58
CA LYS A 91 9.72 4.42 -4.20
C LYS A 91 9.89 2.96 -4.56
N CYS A 92 10.68 2.69 -5.60
CA CYS A 92 11.01 1.34 -6.00
C CYS A 92 12.28 0.86 -5.29
N VAL A 93 12.10 0.10 -4.21
CA VAL A 93 13.20 -0.40 -3.37
C VAL A 93 13.22 -1.92 -3.45
N ASN A 94 14.33 -2.49 -3.95
CA ASN A 94 14.50 -3.93 -4.15
C ASN A 94 13.40 -4.55 -5.04
N SER A 95 13.09 -3.91 -6.17
CA SER A 95 12.02 -4.32 -7.10
C SER A 95 10.62 -4.37 -6.48
N LYS A 96 10.41 -3.67 -5.36
CA LYS A 96 9.12 -3.54 -4.69
C LYS A 96 8.81 -2.09 -4.38
N CYS A 97 7.58 -1.68 -4.64
CA CYS A 97 7.04 -0.40 -4.23
C CYS A 97 6.96 -0.36 -2.71
N GLN A 98 7.69 0.58 -2.11
CA GLN A 98 7.74 0.81 -0.68
C GLN A 98 7.51 2.29 -0.41
N LEU A 99 6.99 2.58 0.78
CA LEU A 99 6.85 3.95 1.25
C LEU A 99 8.13 4.34 1.99
N VAL A 100 8.81 5.36 1.48
CA VAL A 100 10.01 5.92 2.09
C VAL A 100 9.63 7.27 2.71
N PRO A 101 9.75 7.43 4.04
CA PRO A 101 9.45 8.69 4.72
C PRO A 101 10.16 9.87 4.06
N ASN A 102 9.40 10.94 3.80
CA ASN A 102 9.94 12.18 3.27
C ASN A 102 10.33 13.09 4.45
N PRO A 103 11.62 13.38 4.66
CA PRO A 103 12.06 14.17 5.81
C PRO A 103 11.42 15.56 5.87
N GLU A 104 11.22 16.24 4.74
CA GLU A 104 10.60 17.58 4.72
C GLU A 104 9.17 17.52 5.27
N LEU A 105 8.37 16.57 4.76
CA LEU A 105 6.99 16.37 5.23
C LEU A 105 6.91 15.89 6.67
N VAL A 106 7.81 14.99 7.09
CA VAL A 106 7.85 14.47 8.46
C VAL A 106 8.20 15.57 9.45
N CYS A 107 9.17 16.42 9.14
CA CYS A 107 9.64 17.47 10.04
C CYS A 107 8.74 18.70 10.06
N ASP A 108 8.05 19.00 8.96
CA ASP A 108 7.01 20.04 8.90
C ASP A 108 5.69 19.59 9.55
N SER A 109 5.51 18.28 9.73
CA SER A 109 4.33 17.75 10.41
C SER A 109 4.36 17.97 11.93
N GLY A 110 3.20 17.88 12.57
CA GLY A 110 3.06 17.89 14.03
C GLY A 110 3.81 16.75 14.75
N LEU A 111 4.31 15.73 14.04
CA LEU A 111 4.99 14.57 14.64
C LEU A 111 6.26 14.94 15.39
N LEU A 112 7.05 15.91 14.89
CA LEU A 112 8.27 16.32 15.56
C LEU A 112 7.96 16.97 16.92
N PHE A 113 6.88 17.74 17.00
CA PHE A 113 6.41 18.33 18.26
C PHE A 113 5.94 17.24 19.24
N ASP A 114 5.18 16.25 18.76
CA ASP A 114 4.73 15.12 19.59
C ASP A 114 5.89 14.31 20.16
N CYS A 115 7.00 14.22 19.42
CA CYS A 115 8.21 13.50 19.81
C CYS A 115 9.22 14.33 20.62
N ARG A 116 9.06 15.66 20.72
CA ARG A 116 10.00 16.55 21.42
C ARG A 116 10.07 16.24 22.92
N ASP A 117 8.91 16.11 23.56
CA ASP A 117 8.82 15.93 25.02
C ASP A 117 8.75 14.45 25.44
N ARG A 118 8.76 13.53 24.46
CA ARG A 118 8.74 12.08 24.69
C ARG A 118 10.12 11.48 24.49
N SER A 119 10.54 10.66 25.45
CA SER A 119 11.75 9.85 25.41
C SER A 119 11.40 8.36 25.49
N GLY A 120 12.02 7.54 24.64
CA GLY A 120 11.87 6.08 24.61
C GLY A 120 11.28 5.54 23.30
N ASP A 121 11.13 4.20 23.25
CA ASP A 121 10.64 3.42 22.10
C ASP A 121 9.13 3.60 21.81
N ILE A 122 8.57 4.78 22.08
CA ILE A 122 7.16 5.06 21.83
C ILE A 122 6.97 5.22 20.32
N GLU A 123 6.32 4.24 19.70
CA GLU A 123 5.85 4.34 18.33
C GLU A 123 4.68 5.33 18.26
N ILE A 124 4.86 6.41 17.51
CA ILE A 124 3.79 7.34 17.18
C ILE A 124 3.56 7.22 15.69
N ASN A 125 2.33 6.87 15.31
CA ASN A 125 1.92 6.86 13.90
C ASN A 125 2.78 5.94 12.99
N GLY A 126 3.36 4.88 13.56
CA GLY A 126 4.12 3.85 12.84
C GLY A 126 5.63 4.13 12.69
N ILE A 127 6.17 5.12 13.40
CA ILE A 127 7.60 5.44 13.44
C ILE A 127 8.05 5.72 14.88
N SER A 128 9.28 5.38 15.23
CA SER A 128 9.84 5.72 16.54
C SER A 128 10.24 7.20 16.61
N CYS A 129 10.09 7.81 17.79
CA CYS A 129 10.54 9.19 17.98
C CYS A 129 12.04 9.38 17.78
N GLU A 130 12.85 8.34 17.98
CA GLU A 130 14.29 8.37 17.69
C GLU A 130 14.56 8.48 16.18
N GLU A 131 13.84 7.72 15.36
CA GLU A 131 13.94 7.81 13.90
C GLU A 131 13.49 9.18 13.39
N VAL A 132 12.38 9.73 13.92
CA VAL A 132 11.90 11.07 13.55
C VAL A 132 12.95 12.13 13.87
N LYS A 133 13.51 12.13 15.09
CA LYS A 133 14.57 13.07 15.49
C LYS A 133 15.78 12.97 14.58
N LYS A 134 16.25 11.75 14.31
CA LYS A 134 17.39 11.49 13.44
C LYS A 134 17.16 11.97 12.00
N MET A 135 15.96 11.80 11.46
CA MET A 135 15.58 12.31 10.13
C MET A 135 15.63 13.85 10.10
N CYS A 136 15.06 14.52 11.11
CA CYS A 136 14.96 15.98 11.14
C CYS A 136 16.26 16.71 11.48
N GLU A 137 17.15 16.09 12.26
CA GLU A 137 18.50 16.61 12.48
C GLU A 137 19.32 16.62 11.19
N THR A 138 19.13 15.61 10.33
CA THR A 138 19.88 15.48 9.07
C THR A 138 19.38 16.46 8.00
N SER A 139 18.09 16.79 7.98
CA SER A 139 17.52 17.74 7.01
C SER A 139 17.82 19.21 7.33
N SER A 140 18.08 19.56 8.59
CA SER A 140 18.36 20.94 9.02
C SER A 140 19.80 21.40 8.73
N GLY A 141 20.68 20.49 8.31
CA GLY A 141 22.10 20.74 8.07
C GLY A 141 22.52 20.77 6.60
N ALA A 142 21.57 20.69 5.66
CA ALA A 142 21.78 20.73 4.21
C ALA A 142 21.31 22.07 3.63
#